data_AF-A0A8T6NDD1-F1
#
_entry.id   AF-A0A8T6NDD1-F1
#
_cell.length_a   1.000
_cell.length_b   1.000
_cell.length_c   1.000
_cell.angle_alpha   90.00
_cell.angle_beta   90.00
_cell.angle_gamma   90.00
#
_symmetry.space_group_name_H-M   'P 1'
#
loop_
_entity.id
_entity.type
_entity.pdbx_description
1 polymer ?
#
loop_
_entity_poly.entity_id
_entity_poly.type
_entity_poly.pdbx_seq_one_letter_code
_entity_poly.pdbx_strand_id
1 'polypeptide(L)'
;ATEDGAIVGCQNGAILRFRIGKEVEELLIVDNSVSSIIQWEQDLIIGTWFNAKRISSSGDIIWSYEHEGLVTEILEIGSDLITVIGRSPTGQKPASIVLLEPNSEPTIPEDESYVYEYSKDATNEFAGGLSDEEIAIAEAPPIPSNETNELLDALDEELDHIEDEKVISEADLLADLSASAKAINLPPIADAGEDKTIPSEDDNTATILLDGSRSYDPDGKIQSYAWQDSNGNVIGDSAQVRVRLPLGTHPFELTVIDDKGAATKAIVTIRIQ
;
A
#
# COMPACT_ATOMS: atom_id res chain seq x y z
N ALA A 1 13.93 15.96 18.13
CA ALA A 1 14.75 17.01 17.50
C ALA A 1 16.07 17.06 18.23
N THR A 2 17.18 16.81 17.54
CA THR A 2 18.53 16.84 18.11
C THR A 2 19.04 18.29 18.15
N GLU A 3 20.21 18.52 18.75
CA GLU A 3 20.85 19.85 18.78
C GLU A 3 21.28 20.35 17.38
N ASP A 4 21.43 19.44 16.41
CA ASP A 4 21.90 19.76 15.06
C ASP A 4 20.76 19.94 14.03
N GLY A 5 19.58 19.38 14.31
CA GLY A 5 18.39 19.53 13.46
C GLY A 5 17.59 18.23 13.25
N ALA A 6 17.11 18.02 12.02
CA ALA A 6 16.31 16.84 11.65
C ALA A 6 16.50 16.48 10.18
N ILE A 7 16.37 15.20 9.85
CA ILE A 7 16.29 14.71 8.47
C ILE A 7 14.91 14.08 8.30
N VAL A 8 14.23 14.41 7.20
CA VAL A 8 12.85 14.02 6.94
C VAL A 8 12.76 13.39 5.56
N GLY A 9 12.20 12.18 5.51
CA GLY A 9 11.73 11.57 4.28
C GLY A 9 10.29 11.99 3.99
N CYS A 10 10.03 12.47 2.78
CA CYS A 10 8.74 13.00 2.39
C CYS A 10 7.94 12.02 1.51
N GLN A 11 6.62 12.20 1.48
CA GLN A 11 5.72 11.36 0.69
C GLN A 11 5.94 11.51 -0.83
N ASN A 12 6.47 12.65 -1.27
CA ASN A 12 6.87 12.88 -2.66
C ASN A 12 8.26 12.32 -3.00
N GLY A 13 8.89 11.59 -2.08
CA GLY A 13 10.23 11.03 -2.27
C GLY A 13 11.39 12.00 -1.99
N ALA A 14 11.14 13.24 -1.58
CA ALA A 14 12.20 14.15 -1.19
C ALA A 14 12.81 13.76 0.18
N ILE A 15 14.14 13.91 0.31
CA ILE A 15 14.86 13.80 1.57
C ILE A 15 15.38 15.18 1.94
N LEU A 16 14.83 15.74 3.01
CA LEU A 16 15.11 17.10 3.45
C LEU A 16 15.94 17.10 4.73
N ARG A 17 16.98 17.92 4.78
CA ARG A 17 17.79 18.19 5.96
C ARG A 17 17.48 19.58 6.51
N PHE A 18 16.98 19.60 7.74
CA PHE A 18 16.77 20.79 8.54
C PHE A 18 17.96 20.97 9.47
N ARG A 19 18.61 22.13 9.43
CA ARG A 19 19.63 22.54 10.40
C ARG A 19 19.14 23.77 11.15
N ILE A 20 19.35 23.80 12.46
CA ILE A 20 18.90 24.94 13.28
C ILE A 20 19.58 26.23 12.78
N GLY A 21 18.77 27.24 12.41
CA GLY A 21 19.25 28.54 11.94
C GLY A 21 19.78 28.58 10.50
N LYS A 22 19.57 27.53 9.70
CA LYS A 22 19.92 27.50 8.26
C LYS A 22 18.69 27.24 7.40
N GLU A 23 18.81 27.50 6.11
CA GLU A 23 17.81 27.10 5.11
C GLU A 23 17.73 25.57 4.98
N VAL A 24 16.57 25.09 4.53
CA VAL A 24 16.31 23.67 4.30
C VAL A 24 17.14 23.21 3.10
N GLU A 25 17.89 22.12 3.28
CA GLU A 25 18.71 21.50 2.24
C GLU A 25 17.98 20.26 1.71
N GLU A 26 17.72 20.21 0.40
CA GLU A 26 17.24 18.99 -0.26
C GLU A 26 18.46 18.13 -0.61
N LEU A 27 18.52 16.91 -0.05
CA LEU A 27 19.66 16.02 -0.25
C LEU A 27 19.51 15.20 -1.54
N LEU A 28 18.31 14.66 -1.76
CA LEU A 28 17.99 13.79 -2.89
C LEU A 28 16.47 13.72 -3.04
N ILE A 29 16.01 13.50 -4.28
CA ILE A 29 14.64 13.06 -4.57
C ILE A 29 14.73 11.63 -5.09
N VAL A 30 13.99 10.71 -4.47
CA VAL A 30 13.81 9.34 -4.92
C VAL A 30 12.44 9.16 -5.57
N ASP A 31 12.29 8.15 -6.43
CA ASP A 31 11.08 7.97 -7.25
C ASP A 31 9.81 7.65 -6.43
N ASN A 32 9.97 7.14 -5.20
CA ASN A 32 8.88 6.62 -4.38
C ASN A 32 8.84 7.28 -3.00
N SER A 33 7.65 7.28 -2.38
CA SER A 33 7.45 7.79 -1.02
C SER A 33 8.40 7.12 -0.01
N VAL A 34 9.03 7.92 0.83
CA VAL A 34 9.86 7.43 1.93
C VAL A 34 8.95 6.96 3.07
N SER A 35 8.98 5.66 3.38
CA SER A 35 8.19 5.05 4.46
C SER A 35 8.96 4.92 5.76
N SER A 36 10.29 4.79 5.70
CA SER A 36 11.18 4.67 6.85
C SER A 36 12.51 5.36 6.58
N ILE A 37 13.13 5.91 7.62
CA ILE A 37 14.45 6.52 7.56
C ILE A 37 15.20 6.29 8.86
N ILE A 38 16.43 5.80 8.76
CA ILE A 38 17.36 5.67 9.88
C ILE A 38 18.70 6.29 9.52
N GLN A 39 19.41 6.77 10.54
CA GLN A 39 20.80 7.15 10.40
C GLN A 39 21.67 5.89 10.53
N TRP A 40 22.61 5.70 9.60
CA TRP A 40 23.58 4.62 9.66
C TRP A 40 24.97 5.21 9.52
N GLU A 41 25.73 5.26 10.61
CA GLU A 41 27.02 5.95 10.67
C GLU A 41 26.91 7.43 10.20
N GLN A 42 27.54 7.78 9.06
CA GLN A 42 27.47 9.09 8.41
C GLN A 42 26.42 9.15 7.29
N ASP A 43 25.85 8.00 6.95
CA ASP A 43 24.92 7.80 5.84
C ASP A 43 23.48 7.70 6.35
N LEU A 44 22.55 7.60 5.42
CA LEU A 44 21.14 7.35 5.67
C LEU A 44 20.74 6.04 5.05
N ILE A 45 19.88 5.29 5.72
CA ILE A 45 19.18 4.16 5.13
C ILE A 45 17.70 4.48 5.11
N ILE A 46 17.11 4.39 3.93
CA ILE A 46 15.70 4.70 3.72
C ILE A 46 14.94 3.48 3.20
N GLY A 47 13.67 3.40 3.56
CA GLY A 47 12.68 2.50 2.96
C GLY A 47 11.78 3.28 2.02
N THR A 48 11.59 2.77 0.80
CA THR A 48 10.75 3.36 -0.24
C THR A 48 10.01 2.26 -1.00
N TRP A 49 8.69 2.15 -0.83
CA TRP A 49 7.88 1.08 -1.47
C TRP A 49 8.58 -0.29 -1.36
N PHE A 50 9.01 -0.91 -2.46
CA PHE A 50 9.67 -2.21 -2.48
C PHE A 50 11.17 -2.15 -2.26
N ASN A 51 11.76 -0.99 -1.92
CA ASN A 51 13.21 -0.84 -1.86
C ASN A 51 13.68 -0.36 -0.49
N ALA A 52 14.81 -0.90 -0.03
CA ALA A 52 15.67 -0.28 0.97
C ALA A 52 16.92 0.27 0.27
N LYS A 53 17.31 1.51 0.58
CA LYS A 53 18.46 2.16 -0.07
C LYS A 53 19.38 2.77 0.98
N ARG A 54 20.68 2.55 0.84
CA ARG A 54 21.70 3.31 1.58
C ARG A 54 22.15 4.51 0.74
N ILE A 55 22.14 5.68 1.34
CA ILE A 55 22.43 6.97 0.71
C ILE A 55 23.57 7.63 1.47
N SER A 56 24.60 8.04 0.74
CA SER A 56 25.74 8.73 1.31
C SER A 56 25.36 10.10 1.88
N SER A 57 26.19 10.64 2.76
CA SER A 57 26.04 12.03 3.24
C SER A 57 26.01 13.10 2.13
N SER A 58 26.54 12.79 0.93
CA SER A 58 26.52 13.63 -0.28
C SER A 58 25.27 13.49 -1.14
N GLY A 59 24.39 12.51 -0.85
CA GLY A 59 23.17 12.25 -1.61
C GLY A 59 23.29 11.17 -2.69
N ASP A 60 24.42 10.47 -2.76
CA ASP A 60 24.63 9.37 -3.73
C ASP A 60 24.06 8.07 -3.19
N ILE A 61 23.40 7.27 -4.05
CA ILE A 61 22.90 5.94 -3.67
C ILE A 61 24.09 4.97 -3.67
N ILE A 62 24.40 4.39 -2.51
CA ILE A 62 25.47 3.40 -2.34
C ILE A 62 25.00 2.02 -2.80
N TRP A 63 23.80 1.61 -2.36
CA TRP A 63 23.16 0.38 -2.81
C TRP A 63 21.64 0.48 -2.69
N SER A 64 20.95 -0.40 -3.42
CA SER A 64 19.51 -0.58 -3.38
C SER A 64 19.21 -2.06 -3.26
N TYR A 65 18.39 -2.43 -2.28
CA TYR A 65 17.88 -3.78 -2.09
C TYR A 65 16.38 -3.79 -2.38
N GLU A 66 15.92 -4.71 -3.22
CA GLU A 66 14.50 -4.91 -3.51
C GLU A 66 13.90 -5.97 -2.58
N HIS A 67 12.92 -5.57 -1.79
CA HIS A 67 12.15 -6.41 -0.89
C HIS A 67 10.91 -6.95 -1.61
N GLU A 68 10.52 -8.20 -1.31
CA GLU A 68 9.32 -8.84 -1.91
C GLU A 68 7.98 -8.18 -1.51
N GLY A 69 8.01 -7.15 -0.68
CA GLY A 69 6.85 -6.49 -0.08
C GLY A 69 7.11 -5.00 0.11
N LEU A 70 6.07 -4.26 0.49
CA LEU A 70 6.20 -2.82 0.75
C LEU A 70 6.96 -2.63 2.06
N VAL A 71 8.19 -2.14 1.98
CA VAL A 71 9.02 -1.74 3.11
C VAL A 71 8.26 -0.73 3.96
N THR A 72 7.95 -1.11 5.18
CA THR A 72 7.24 -0.29 6.16
C THR A 72 8.17 0.25 7.22
N GLU A 73 9.17 -0.54 7.63
CA GLU A 73 10.04 -0.21 8.74
C GLU A 73 11.45 -0.74 8.49
N ILE A 74 12.44 0.00 9.02
CA ILE A 74 13.83 -0.42 9.03
C ILE A 74 14.35 -0.20 10.44
N LEU A 75 14.91 -1.23 11.05
CA LEU A 75 15.41 -1.20 12.42
C LEU A 75 16.88 -1.61 12.45
N GLU A 76 17.67 -0.92 13.24
CA GLU A 76 19.04 -1.32 13.55
C GLU A 76 19.03 -2.43 14.61
N ILE A 77 19.78 -3.51 14.34
CA ILE A 77 19.99 -4.60 15.29
C ILE A 77 21.50 -4.76 15.54
N GLY A 78 21.93 -4.36 16.73
CA GLY A 78 23.35 -4.38 17.07
C GLY A 78 24.12 -3.29 16.33
N SER A 79 25.40 -3.52 16.03
CA SER A 79 26.26 -2.53 15.35
C SER A 79 26.38 -2.76 13.84
N ASP A 80 26.00 -3.94 13.34
CA ASP A 80 26.43 -4.41 12.02
C ASP A 80 25.26 -4.80 11.10
N LEU A 81 24.05 -4.94 11.66
CA LEU A 81 22.87 -5.41 10.94
C LEU A 81 21.73 -4.42 10.99
N ILE A 82 20.95 -4.43 9.91
CA ILE A 82 19.61 -3.84 9.89
C ILE A 82 18.59 -4.92 9.57
N THR A 83 17.38 -4.71 10.05
CA THR A 83 16.19 -5.46 9.67
C THR A 83 15.33 -4.61 8.76
N VAL A 84 15.00 -5.13 7.60
CA VAL A 84 14.00 -4.55 6.70
C VAL A 84 12.70 -5.33 6.87
N ILE A 85 11.65 -4.62 7.25
CA ILE A 85 10.32 -5.19 7.47
C ILE A 85 9.41 -4.71 6.35
N GLY A 86 8.88 -5.67 5.60
CA GLY A 86 7.87 -5.42 4.57
C GLY A 86 6.46 -5.82 5.02
N ARG A 87 5.46 -5.24 4.36
CA ARG A 87 4.09 -5.76 4.34
C ARG A 87 3.72 -6.29 2.97
N SER A 88 2.86 -7.30 2.96
CA SER A 88 2.27 -7.81 1.73
C SER A 88 1.44 -6.73 1.04
N PRO A 89 1.61 -6.48 -0.26
CA PRO A 89 0.74 -5.57 -1.00
C PRO A 89 -0.72 -6.06 -1.05
N THR A 90 -0.91 -7.39 -1.09
CA THR A 90 -2.23 -8.03 -1.23
C THR A 90 -2.80 -8.55 0.08
N GLY A 91 -1.99 -8.57 1.15
CA GLY A 91 -2.38 -9.10 2.46
C GLY A 91 -2.48 -10.64 2.54
N GLN A 92 -2.34 -11.36 1.43
CA GLN A 92 -2.57 -12.81 1.37
C GLN A 92 -1.37 -13.65 1.82
N LYS A 93 -0.14 -13.15 1.63
CA LYS A 93 1.09 -13.83 2.02
C LYS A 93 1.94 -12.86 2.85
N PRO A 94 2.36 -13.20 4.08
CA PRO A 94 3.24 -12.33 4.85
C PRO A 94 4.53 -12.08 4.07
N ALA A 95 4.99 -10.82 4.06
CA ALA A 95 6.28 -10.50 3.49
C ALA A 95 7.37 -10.94 4.48
N SER A 96 8.49 -11.42 3.95
CA SER A 96 9.65 -11.79 4.75
C SER A 96 10.17 -10.61 5.56
N ILE A 97 10.89 -10.95 6.62
CA ILE A 97 11.72 -10.04 7.37
C ILE A 97 13.15 -10.35 6.93
N VAL A 98 13.86 -9.34 6.44
CA VAL A 98 15.20 -9.52 5.85
C VAL A 98 16.23 -8.84 6.72
N LEU A 99 17.29 -9.58 7.07
CA LEU A 99 18.48 -9.01 7.70
C LEU A 99 19.48 -8.62 6.61
N LEU A 100 19.95 -7.39 6.64
CA LEU A 100 20.98 -6.89 5.73
C LEU A 100 22.19 -6.41 6.52
N GLU A 101 23.37 -6.65 5.97
CA GLU A 101 24.64 -6.07 6.40
C GLU A 101 24.91 -4.83 5.54
N PRO A 102 24.67 -3.59 6.04
CA PRO A 102 24.73 -2.40 5.18
C PRO A 102 26.10 -2.08 4.60
N ASN A 103 27.15 -2.59 5.25
CA ASN A 103 28.55 -2.37 4.91
C ASN A 103 29.11 -3.44 3.93
N SER A 104 28.34 -4.48 3.63
CA SER A 104 28.76 -5.54 2.72
C SER A 104 28.60 -5.11 1.25
N GLU A 105 29.54 -5.53 0.39
CA GLU A 105 29.48 -5.20 -1.03
C GLU A 105 28.25 -5.86 -1.69
N PRO A 106 27.47 -5.11 -2.51
CA PRO A 106 26.34 -5.69 -3.21
C PRO A 106 26.80 -6.80 -4.15
N THR A 107 26.31 -8.01 -3.92
CA THR A 107 26.50 -9.12 -4.85
C THR A 107 25.29 -9.20 -5.76
N ILE A 108 25.51 -9.03 -7.06
CA ILE A 108 24.54 -9.45 -8.06
C ILE A 108 24.76 -10.95 -8.21
N PRO A 109 23.75 -11.81 -7.98
CA PRO A 109 23.87 -13.22 -8.32
C PRO A 109 24.32 -13.31 -9.78
N GLU A 110 25.43 -13.99 -10.06
CA GLU A 110 25.85 -14.23 -11.44
C GLU A 110 24.69 -14.92 -12.16
N ASP A 111 24.10 -14.22 -13.14
CA ASP A 111 22.99 -14.64 -14.00
C ASP A 111 22.55 -16.11 -13.84
N GLU A 112 21.51 -16.37 -13.03
CA GLU A 112 20.54 -17.39 -13.46
C GLU A 112 19.75 -16.79 -14.63
N SER A 113 20.43 -16.65 -15.77
CA SER A 113 19.80 -16.38 -17.05
C SER A 113 18.92 -17.58 -17.38
N TYR A 114 17.66 -17.52 -16.97
CA TYR A 114 16.63 -18.42 -17.51
C TYR A 114 16.45 -18.09 -19.00
N VAL A 115 17.26 -18.73 -19.84
CA VAL A 115 17.03 -18.78 -21.27
C VAL A 115 15.76 -19.59 -21.47
N TYR A 116 14.64 -18.92 -21.71
CA TYR A 116 13.44 -19.57 -22.24
C TYR A 116 13.71 -20.01 -23.67
N GLU A 117 14.37 -21.15 -23.83
CA GLU A 117 14.50 -21.80 -25.12
C GLU A 117 13.16 -22.45 -25.45
N TYR A 118 12.40 -21.83 -26.37
CA TYR A 118 11.26 -22.47 -27.01
C TYR A 118 11.79 -23.63 -27.86
N SER A 119 11.99 -24.79 -27.23
CA SER A 119 12.18 -26.05 -27.93
C SER A 119 10.88 -26.39 -28.64
N LYS A 120 10.90 -26.21 -29.96
CA LYS A 120 9.84 -26.64 -30.87
C LYS A 120 10.28 -27.90 -31.61
N ASP A 121 10.81 -28.88 -30.87
CA ASP A 121 11.02 -30.23 -31.37
C ASP A 121 10.67 -31.24 -30.27
N ALA A 122 9.37 -31.53 -30.19
CA ALA A 122 8.88 -32.70 -29.49
C ALA A 122 9.27 -33.95 -30.29
N THR A 123 10.36 -34.60 -29.90
CA THR A 123 10.53 -36.04 -30.12
C THR A 123 10.08 -36.79 -28.87
N ASN A 124 9.04 -37.59 -29.05
CA ASN A 124 8.31 -38.38 -28.05
C ASN A 124 9.14 -39.52 -27.40
N GLU A 125 10.23 -39.21 -26.70
CA GLU A 125 11.00 -40.23 -25.95
C GLU A 125 11.27 -39.89 -24.49
N PHE A 126 10.76 -38.76 -23.98
CA PHE A 126 10.86 -38.42 -22.56
C PHE A 126 9.48 -38.19 -21.93
N ALA A 127 8.57 -39.13 -22.14
CA ALA A 127 7.39 -39.25 -21.31
C ALA A 127 7.79 -40.06 -20.07
N GLY A 128 7.78 -39.42 -18.90
CA GLY A 128 8.13 -40.00 -17.60
C GLY A 128 7.19 -41.10 -17.14
N GLY A 129 7.26 -42.26 -17.80
CA GLY A 129 6.73 -43.51 -17.29
C GLY A 129 7.73 -44.10 -16.29
N LEU A 130 7.22 -44.47 -15.11
CA LEU A 130 7.97 -45.28 -14.15
C LEU A 130 8.45 -46.57 -14.82
N SER A 131 9.68 -46.98 -14.53
CA SER A 131 10.23 -48.26 -14.96
C SER A 131 9.38 -49.43 -14.43
N ASP A 132 9.45 -50.59 -15.09
CA ASP A 132 8.73 -51.80 -14.66
C ASP A 132 9.08 -52.23 -13.22
N GLU A 133 10.25 -51.85 -12.71
CA GLU A 133 10.63 -52.03 -11.30
C GLU A 133 9.91 -51.06 -10.34
N GLU A 134 9.77 -49.79 -10.72
CA GLU A 134 9.07 -48.78 -9.92
C GLU A 134 7.55 -49.05 -9.85
N ILE A 135 6.96 -49.59 -10.92
CA ILE A 135 5.56 -50.05 -10.93
C ILE A 135 5.39 -51.24 -9.99
N ALA A 136 6.34 -52.18 -9.96
CA ALA A 136 6.29 -53.35 -9.07
C ALA A 136 6.42 -52.99 -7.59
N ILE A 137 7.15 -51.92 -7.26
CA ILE A 137 7.25 -51.40 -5.88
C ILE A 137 5.96 -50.69 -5.46
N ALA A 138 5.30 -49.98 -6.37
CA ALA A 138 4.03 -49.28 -6.10
C ALA A 138 2.83 -50.24 -5.95
N GLU A 139 2.86 -51.42 -6.58
CA GLU A 139 1.80 -52.43 -6.49
C GLU A 139 1.96 -53.41 -5.31
N ALA A 140 3.07 -53.36 -4.57
CA ALA A 140 3.27 -54.22 -3.41
C ALA A 140 2.45 -53.74 -2.20
N PRO A 141 1.74 -54.64 -1.47
CA PRO A 141 1.05 -54.26 -0.24
C PRO A 141 2.06 -53.71 0.78
N PRO A 142 1.72 -52.64 1.52
CA PRO A 142 2.64 -52.02 2.46
C PRO A 142 3.08 -53.03 3.52
N ILE A 143 4.39 -53.18 3.69
CA ILE A 143 4.96 -53.95 4.79
C ILE A 143 4.82 -53.06 6.03
N PRO A 144 4.04 -53.42 7.05
CA PRO A 144 3.99 -52.65 8.27
C PRO A 144 5.36 -52.77 8.95
N SER A 145 6.16 -51.69 8.91
CA SER A 145 7.31 -51.56 9.78
C SER A 145 6.82 -51.23 11.18
N ASN A 146 7.46 -51.84 12.19
CA ASN A 146 7.10 -51.67 13.60
C ASN A 146 7.19 -50.20 14.06
N GLU A 147 7.86 -49.34 13.30
CA GLU A 147 8.07 -47.91 13.58
C GLU A 147 6.81 -47.05 13.36
N THR A 148 5.87 -47.46 12.51
CA THR A 148 4.64 -46.67 12.29
C THR A 148 3.65 -46.80 13.45
N ASN A 149 3.71 -47.90 14.21
CA ASN A 149 2.87 -48.08 15.40
C ASN A 149 3.39 -47.24 16.58
N GLU A 150 4.71 -47.07 16.72
CA GLU A 150 5.29 -46.21 17.77
C GLU A 150 5.02 -44.72 17.52
N LEU A 151 4.95 -44.28 16.25
CA LEU A 151 4.59 -42.91 15.88
C LEU A 151 3.10 -42.60 16.08
N LEU A 152 2.22 -43.61 15.96
CA LEU A 152 0.79 -43.47 16.22
C LEU A 152 0.49 -43.36 17.73
N ASP A 153 1.18 -44.15 18.57
CA ASP A 153 1.05 -44.06 20.03
C ASP A 153 1.57 -42.72 20.59
N ALA A 154 2.62 -42.14 19.99
CA ALA A 154 3.16 -40.84 20.39
C ALA A 154 2.24 -39.65 20.02
N LEU A 155 1.42 -39.79 18.98
CA LEU A 155 0.45 -38.76 18.57
C LEU A 155 -0.81 -38.75 19.42
N ASP A 156 -1.23 -39.92 19.93
CA ASP A 156 -2.39 -40.02 20.84
C ASP A 156 -2.10 -39.45 22.23
N GLU A 157 -0.83 -39.45 22.68
CA GLU A 157 -0.44 -38.93 23.99
C GLU A 157 -0.31 -37.38 24.02
N GLU A 158 -0.09 -36.73 22.87
CA GLU A 158 0.02 -35.26 22.76
C GLU A 158 -1.36 -34.57 22.58
N LEU A 159 -2.42 -35.33 22.30
CA LEU A 159 -3.78 -34.81 22.14
C LEU A 159 -4.52 -34.56 23.47
N ASP A 160 -4.04 -35.12 24.58
CA ASP A 160 -4.66 -35.05 25.91
C ASP A 160 -4.22 -33.81 26.73
N HIS A 161 -3.48 -32.85 26.16
CA HIS A 161 -2.98 -31.65 26.86
C HIS A 161 -3.49 -30.30 26.34
N ILE A 162 -4.55 -30.28 25.51
CA ILE A 162 -5.20 -29.05 25.06
C ILE A 162 -6.64 -28.99 25.59
N GLU A 163 -6.83 -28.99 26.91
CA GLU A 163 -8.18 -28.79 27.50
C GLU A 163 -8.39 -27.44 28.20
N ASP A 164 -7.37 -26.57 28.33
CA ASP A 164 -7.52 -25.33 29.14
C ASP A 164 -7.05 -24.03 28.47
N GLU A 165 -6.81 -24.00 27.15
CA GLU A 165 -6.78 -22.73 26.42
C GLU A 165 -8.14 -22.52 25.75
N LYS A 166 -8.82 -21.46 26.19
CA LYS A 166 -10.11 -21.02 25.64
C LYS A 166 -9.97 -20.87 24.13
N VAL A 167 -10.41 -21.88 23.38
CA VAL A 167 -10.47 -21.86 21.93
C VAL A 167 -11.43 -20.75 21.55
N ILE A 168 -10.89 -19.56 21.29
CA ILE A 168 -11.64 -18.48 20.66
C ILE A 168 -11.93 -19.02 19.26
N SER A 169 -13.20 -19.25 18.96
CA SER A 169 -13.57 -19.75 17.64
C SER A 169 -13.04 -18.79 16.58
N GLU A 170 -12.54 -19.28 15.45
CA GLU A 170 -12.11 -18.40 14.34
C GLU A 170 -13.24 -17.43 13.93
N ALA A 171 -14.50 -17.84 14.12
CA ALA A 171 -15.68 -17.02 13.92
C ALA A 171 -15.75 -15.81 14.87
N ASP A 172 -15.35 -15.96 16.13
CA ASP A 172 -15.30 -14.84 17.09
C ASP A 172 -14.14 -13.89 16.77
N LEU A 173 -12.98 -14.40 16.35
CA LEU A 173 -11.85 -13.57 15.93
C LEU A 173 -12.17 -12.77 14.65
N LEU A 174 -12.85 -13.39 13.68
CA LEU A 174 -13.31 -12.72 12.47
C LEU A 174 -14.39 -11.68 12.77
N ALA A 175 -15.29 -11.95 13.73
CA ALA A 175 -16.30 -11.01 14.15
C ALA A 175 -15.69 -9.78 14.84
N ASP A 176 -14.74 -9.97 15.74
CA ASP A 176 -14.04 -8.87 16.42
C ASP A 176 -13.19 -8.05 15.44
N LEU A 177 -12.48 -8.70 14.52
CA LEU A 177 -11.70 -7.99 13.50
C LEU A 177 -12.60 -7.20 12.53
N SER A 178 -13.74 -7.78 12.13
CA SER A 178 -14.74 -7.10 11.30
C SER A 178 -15.38 -5.92 12.02
N ALA A 179 -15.71 -6.07 13.31
CA ALA A 179 -16.24 -4.99 14.13
C ALA A 179 -15.22 -3.85 14.30
N SER A 180 -13.95 -4.19 14.51
CA SER A 180 -12.85 -3.22 14.60
C SER A 180 -12.62 -2.48 13.27
N ALA A 181 -12.64 -3.19 12.14
CA ALA A 181 -12.52 -2.56 10.81
C ALA A 181 -13.67 -1.60 10.51
N LYS A 182 -14.90 -1.94 10.92
CA LYS A 182 -16.09 -1.07 10.73
C LYS A 182 -16.08 0.17 11.63
N ALA A 183 -15.27 0.17 12.68
CA ALA A 183 -15.10 1.33 13.56
C ALA A 183 -14.19 2.40 12.94
N ILE A 184 -13.41 2.07 11.92
CA ILE A 184 -12.59 3.04 11.18
C ILE A 184 -13.50 3.75 10.16
N ASN A 185 -13.62 5.08 10.27
CA ASN A 185 -14.33 5.89 9.29
C ASN A 185 -13.48 6.06 8.02
N LEU A 186 -14.03 5.78 6.83
CA LEU A 186 -13.40 6.15 5.57
C LEU A 186 -13.98 7.50 5.11
N PRO A 187 -13.15 8.44 4.61
CA PRO A 187 -13.68 9.72 4.15
C PRO A 187 -14.60 9.53 2.94
N PRO A 188 -15.63 10.39 2.77
CA PRO A 188 -16.52 10.31 1.63
C PRO A 188 -15.76 10.66 0.35
N ILE A 189 -16.28 10.22 -0.79
CA ILE A 189 -15.78 10.59 -2.11
C ILE A 189 -16.72 11.64 -2.68
N ALA A 190 -16.20 12.87 -2.84
CA ALA A 190 -16.92 13.98 -3.46
C ALA A 190 -16.75 13.93 -5.00
N ASP A 191 -17.86 13.99 -5.74
CA ASP A 191 -17.89 14.11 -7.19
C ASP A 191 -18.72 15.34 -7.56
N ALA A 192 -18.06 16.40 -8.03
CA ALA A 192 -18.70 17.64 -8.48
C ALA A 192 -19.13 17.61 -9.96
N GLY A 193 -18.85 16.51 -10.67
CA GLY A 193 -19.01 16.35 -12.10
C GLY A 193 -17.83 16.89 -12.92
N GLU A 194 -17.94 16.74 -14.24
CA GLU A 194 -16.92 17.21 -15.18
C GLU A 194 -17.08 18.71 -15.47
N ASP A 195 -15.97 19.35 -15.85
CA ASP A 195 -15.95 20.71 -16.40
C ASP A 195 -16.93 20.87 -17.57
N LYS A 196 -17.66 21.98 -17.61
CA LYS A 196 -18.64 22.25 -18.68
C LYS A 196 -18.37 23.58 -19.37
N THR A 197 -18.58 23.59 -20.69
CA THR A 197 -18.61 24.81 -21.50
C THR A 197 -20.00 24.94 -22.10
N ILE A 198 -20.70 26.04 -21.83
CA ILE A 198 -22.12 26.21 -22.15
C ILE A 198 -22.30 27.57 -22.83
N PRO A 199 -23.02 27.65 -23.96
CA PRO A 199 -23.31 28.92 -24.61
C PRO A 199 -24.26 29.77 -23.75
N SER A 200 -24.06 31.08 -23.79
CA SER A 200 -24.95 32.05 -23.17
C SER A 200 -26.31 32.16 -23.88
N GLU A 201 -27.34 32.50 -23.12
CA GLU A 201 -28.66 32.91 -23.59
C GLU A 201 -28.63 34.39 -24.05
N ASP A 202 -29.74 34.88 -24.61
CA ASP A 202 -29.86 36.24 -25.19
C ASP A 202 -29.55 37.38 -24.21
N ASP A 203 -29.53 37.12 -22.90
CA ASP A 203 -29.20 38.08 -21.84
C ASP A 203 -27.78 37.93 -21.28
N ASN A 204 -26.90 37.22 -21.99
CA ASN A 204 -25.51 36.96 -21.61
C ASN A 204 -25.38 36.13 -20.31
N THR A 205 -26.39 35.33 -19.97
CA THR A 205 -26.35 34.39 -18.84
C THR A 205 -26.67 32.96 -19.26
N ALA A 206 -26.39 31.98 -18.40
CA ALA A 206 -26.84 30.60 -18.58
C ALA A 206 -27.27 29.98 -17.24
N THR A 207 -28.32 29.16 -17.26
CA THR A 207 -28.77 28.40 -16.08
C THR A 207 -28.17 27.01 -16.06
N ILE A 208 -27.37 26.70 -15.02
CA ILE A 208 -26.62 25.45 -14.90
C ILE A 208 -27.08 24.68 -13.67
N LEU A 209 -27.19 23.35 -13.83
CA LEU A 209 -27.35 22.42 -12.72
C LEU A 209 -25.96 21.89 -12.32
N LEU A 210 -25.52 22.27 -11.13
CA LEU A 210 -24.42 21.62 -10.43
C LEU A 210 -24.96 20.33 -9.81
N ASP A 211 -24.27 19.21 -10.04
CA ASP A 211 -24.76 17.89 -9.67
C ASP A 211 -23.68 17.09 -8.96
N GLY A 212 -23.82 17.02 -7.64
CA GLY A 212 -22.97 16.30 -6.71
C GLY A 212 -23.51 14.92 -6.35
N SER A 213 -24.60 14.46 -6.98
CA SER A 213 -25.32 13.25 -6.57
C SER A 213 -24.54 11.96 -6.75
N ARG A 214 -23.42 12.00 -7.49
CA ARG A 214 -22.49 10.88 -7.66
C ARG A 214 -21.50 10.73 -6.52
N SER A 215 -21.47 11.69 -5.58
CA SER A 215 -20.71 11.56 -4.35
C SER A 215 -21.25 10.40 -3.52
N TYR A 216 -20.37 9.63 -2.89
CA TYR A 216 -20.75 8.51 -2.04
C TYR A 216 -19.77 8.31 -0.90
N ASP A 217 -20.22 7.62 0.14
CA ASP A 217 -19.41 7.21 1.26
C ASP A 217 -19.22 5.68 1.21
N PRO A 218 -17.98 5.16 1.16
CA PRO A 218 -17.72 3.72 1.10
C PRO A 218 -18.16 2.91 2.33
N ASP A 219 -18.13 3.49 3.54
CA ASP A 219 -18.42 2.77 4.79
C ASP A 219 -19.63 3.32 5.58
N GLY A 220 -20.23 4.40 5.08
CA GLY A 220 -21.38 5.04 5.70
C GLY A 220 -22.33 5.70 4.70
N LYS A 221 -22.81 6.89 5.06
CA LYS A 221 -23.70 7.70 4.24
C LYS A 221 -23.28 9.16 4.29
N ILE A 222 -23.55 9.88 3.22
CA ILE A 222 -23.35 11.33 3.20
C ILE A 222 -24.40 12.03 4.08
N GLN A 223 -23.92 12.84 5.01
CA GLN A 223 -24.71 13.61 5.94
C GLN A 223 -25.07 15.01 5.39
N SER A 224 -24.18 15.65 4.65
CA SER A 224 -24.41 16.98 4.07
C SER A 224 -23.56 17.30 2.85
N TYR A 225 -24.08 18.19 2.00
CA TYR A 225 -23.40 18.79 0.85
C TYR A 225 -23.26 20.30 1.08
N ALA A 226 -22.21 20.92 0.55
CA ALA A 226 -22.07 22.36 0.53
C ALA A 226 -21.33 22.80 -0.75
N TRP A 227 -22.02 23.53 -1.61
CA TRP A 227 -21.47 24.15 -2.80
C TRP A 227 -20.99 25.56 -2.49
N GLN A 228 -19.78 25.90 -2.91
CA GLN A 228 -19.17 27.22 -2.72
C GLN A 228 -18.72 27.82 -4.05
N ASP A 229 -18.82 29.14 -4.17
CA ASP A 229 -18.24 29.90 -5.29
C ASP A 229 -16.72 30.11 -5.11
N SER A 230 -16.08 30.75 -6.08
CA SER A 230 -14.64 31.07 -6.04
C SER A 230 -14.22 32.00 -4.89
N ASN A 231 -15.17 32.65 -4.22
CA ASN A 231 -14.94 33.54 -3.08
C ASN A 231 -15.21 32.83 -1.74
N GLY A 232 -15.58 31.56 -1.74
CA GLY A 232 -15.94 30.79 -0.56
C GLY A 232 -17.36 31.03 -0.04
N ASN A 233 -18.23 31.68 -0.82
CA ASN A 233 -19.63 31.87 -0.44
C ASN A 233 -20.42 30.58 -0.70
N VAL A 234 -21.16 30.10 0.29
CA VAL A 234 -22.04 28.94 0.12
C VAL A 234 -23.23 29.31 -0.75
N ILE A 235 -23.35 28.65 -1.90
CA ILE A 235 -24.41 28.86 -2.90
C ILE A 235 -25.54 27.82 -2.79
N GLY A 236 -25.33 26.72 -2.08
CA GLY A 236 -26.35 25.73 -1.78
C GLY A 236 -25.83 24.57 -0.93
N ASP A 237 -26.75 23.84 -0.29
CA ASP A 237 -26.49 22.79 0.70
C ASP A 237 -27.04 21.40 0.25
N SER A 238 -27.55 21.34 -0.97
CA SER A 238 -28.14 20.15 -1.56
C SER A 238 -27.17 19.49 -2.54
N ALA A 239 -27.33 18.18 -2.78
CA ALA A 239 -26.52 17.46 -3.77
C ALA A 239 -26.61 18.11 -5.16
N GLN A 240 -27.79 18.63 -5.50
CA GLN A 240 -28.05 19.33 -6.76
C GLN A 240 -28.44 20.78 -6.51
N VAL A 241 -27.78 21.72 -7.18
CA VAL A 241 -28.02 23.16 -7.04
C VAL A 241 -28.12 23.79 -8.43
N ARG A 242 -29.16 24.59 -8.66
CA ARG A 242 -29.30 25.39 -9.88
C ARG A 242 -28.73 26.79 -9.66
N VAL A 243 -27.84 27.22 -10.54
CA VAL A 243 -27.24 28.56 -10.52
C VAL A 243 -27.40 29.23 -11.88
N ARG A 244 -27.50 30.56 -11.87
CA ARG A 244 -27.52 31.38 -13.08
C ARG A 244 -26.24 32.19 -13.14
N LEU A 245 -25.48 32.02 -14.21
CA LEU A 245 -24.12 32.54 -14.32
C LEU A 245 -23.98 33.48 -15.51
N PRO A 246 -23.28 34.62 -15.37
CA PRO A 246 -22.94 35.48 -16.50
C PRO A 246 -21.80 34.85 -17.34
N LEU A 247 -21.51 35.45 -18.50
CA LEU A 247 -20.31 35.14 -19.29
C LEU A 247 -19.04 35.10 -18.42
N GLY A 248 -18.17 34.12 -18.66
CA GLY A 248 -16.91 33.95 -17.94
C GLY A 248 -16.67 32.53 -17.45
N THR A 249 -15.63 32.38 -16.63
CA THR A 249 -15.24 31.10 -16.02
C THR A 249 -15.54 31.13 -14.54
N HIS A 250 -16.33 30.16 -14.07
CA HIS A 250 -16.83 30.07 -12.70
C HIS A 250 -16.45 28.71 -12.12
N PRO A 251 -15.42 28.63 -11.26
CA PRO A 251 -15.13 27.42 -10.51
C PRO A 251 -16.05 27.32 -9.29
N PHE A 252 -16.58 26.11 -9.05
CA PHE A 252 -17.36 25.78 -7.87
C PHE A 252 -16.70 24.65 -7.11
N GLU A 253 -16.70 24.74 -5.79
CA GLU A 253 -16.21 23.70 -4.89
C GLU A 253 -17.40 23.03 -4.20
N LEU A 254 -17.48 21.71 -4.32
CA LEU A 254 -18.39 20.87 -3.54
C LEU A 254 -17.65 20.30 -2.34
N THR A 255 -18.14 20.55 -1.13
CA THR A 255 -17.74 19.86 0.10
C THR A 255 -18.81 18.84 0.48
N VAL A 256 -18.39 17.61 0.77
CA VAL A 256 -19.26 16.50 1.19
C VAL A 256 -18.79 16.03 2.56
N ILE A 257 -19.73 15.84 3.50
CA ILE A 257 -19.45 15.38 4.86
C ILE A 257 -20.23 14.08 5.13
N ASP A 258 -19.58 13.08 5.68
CA ASP A 258 -20.18 11.79 6.06
C ASP A 258 -20.90 11.82 7.42
N ASP A 259 -21.53 10.71 7.80
CA ASP A 259 -22.26 10.56 9.07
C ASP A 259 -21.37 10.37 10.30
N LYS A 260 -20.05 10.26 10.11
CA LYS A 260 -19.03 10.15 11.16
C LYS A 260 -18.13 11.41 11.25
N GLY A 261 -18.41 12.43 10.44
CA GLY A 261 -17.81 13.76 10.46
C GLY A 261 -16.59 13.99 9.54
N ALA A 262 -16.15 13.02 8.72
CA ALA A 262 -15.08 13.30 7.76
C ALA A 262 -15.63 14.01 6.52
N ALA A 263 -14.75 14.79 5.88
CA ALA A 263 -15.13 15.69 4.79
C ALA A 263 -14.14 15.63 3.62
N THR A 264 -14.68 15.69 2.41
CA THR A 264 -13.92 15.70 1.15
C THR A 264 -14.42 16.80 0.23
N LYS A 265 -13.55 17.30 -0.65
CA LYS A 265 -13.84 18.39 -1.58
C LYS A 265 -13.63 17.96 -3.03
N ALA A 266 -14.43 18.51 -3.93
CA ALA A 266 -14.29 18.37 -5.38
C ALA A 266 -14.55 19.70 -6.07
N ILE A 267 -13.90 19.95 -7.21
CA ILE A 267 -14.02 21.20 -7.96
C ILE A 267 -14.60 20.90 -9.34
N VAL A 268 -15.49 21.77 -9.80
CA VAL A 268 -16.00 21.78 -11.18
C VAL A 268 -15.89 23.19 -11.77
N THR A 269 -15.39 23.30 -12.99
CA THR A 269 -15.28 24.59 -13.68
C THR A 269 -16.36 24.73 -14.76
N ILE A 270 -17.12 25.81 -14.69
CA ILE A 270 -18.15 26.15 -15.66
C ILE A 270 -17.71 27.35 -16.49
N ARG A 271 -17.67 27.20 -17.81
CA ARG A 271 -17.31 28.26 -18.76
C ARG A 271 -18.55 28.66 -19.55
N ILE A 272 -18.98 29.92 -19.40
CA ILE A 272 -20.09 30.50 -20.17
C ILE A 272 -19.50 31.39 -21.26
N GLN A 273 -19.85 31.10 -22.52
CA GLN A 273 -19.30 31.74 -23.71
C GLN A 273 -20.38 32.36 -24.60
#